data_AF-A0A7L3PKS5-F1
#
_entry.id   AF-A0A7L3PKS5-F1
#
_cell.length_a   1.000
_cell.length_b   1.000
_cell.length_c   1.000
_cell.angle_alpha   90.00
_cell.angle_beta   90.00
_cell.angle_gamma   90.00
#
_symmetry.space_group_name_H-M   'P 1'
#
loop_
_entity.id
_entity.type
_entity.pdbx_description
1 polymer ?
#
loop_
_entity_poly.entity_id
_entity_poly.type
_entity_poly.pdbx_seq_one_letter_code
_entity_poly.pdbx_strand_id
1 'polypeptide(L)' 'MSIPFSTTNVRVPAGFQNLLEGLAREVLREQPTDVVAFAAQYFQRLLEQREAGALDPVAWGALLED' A
#
# COMPACT_ATOMS: atom_id res chain seq x y z
N MET A 1 18.93 11.38 -8.77
CA MET A 1 19.25 10.63 -10.00
C MET A 1 17.97 10.43 -10.76
N SER A 2 17.88 10.89 -12.01
CA SER A 2 16.72 10.69 -12.88
C SER A 2 17.00 9.48 -13.78
N ILE A 3 16.17 8.44 -13.69
CA ILE A 3 16.28 7.24 -14.51
C ILE A 3 15.43 7.50 -15.76
N PRO A 4 15.94 7.24 -16.99
CA PRO A 4 15.20 7.56 -18.21
C PRO A 4 13.86 6.81 -18.22
N PHE A 5 12.76 7.57 -18.31
CA PHE A 5 11.41 7.03 -18.34
C PHE A 5 11.27 6.04 -19.51
N SER A 6 10.85 4.81 -19.18
CA SER A 6 10.33 3.89 -20.18
C SER A 6 9.14 4.54 -20.90
N THR A 7 9.03 4.36 -22.22
CA THR A 7 7.94 4.86 -23.10
C THR A 7 6.54 4.29 -22.76
N THR A 8 6.38 3.64 -21.62
CA THR A 8 5.12 3.07 -21.18
C THR A 8 4.34 4.16 -20.44
N ASN A 9 3.17 4.55 -20.98
CA ASN A 9 2.24 5.50 -20.37
C ASN A 9 1.51 4.90 -19.15
N VAL A 10 2.26 4.25 -18.25
CA VAL A 10 1.74 3.65 -17.03
C VAL A 10 2.05 4.61 -15.90
N ARG A 11 1.03 5.32 -15.44
CA ARG A 11 1.12 6.08 -14.19
C ARG A 11 0.82 5.18 -13.01
N VAL A 12 1.59 5.38 -11.94
CA VAL A 12 1.31 4.77 -10.65
C VAL A 12 -0.03 5.34 -10.12
N PRO A 13 -0.98 4.49 -9.70
CA PRO A 13 -2.23 4.97 -9.10
C PRO A 13 -1.98 5.74 -7.80
N ALA A 14 -2.80 6.74 -7.53
CA ALA A 14 -2.80 7.43 -6.24
C ALA A 14 -3.06 6.43 -5.10
N GLY A 15 -2.37 6.61 -3.98
CA GLY A 15 -2.40 5.74 -2.80
C GLY A 15 -1.58 4.46 -2.93
N PHE A 16 -1.01 4.16 -4.10
CA PHE A 16 -0.24 2.92 -4.30
C PHE A 16 1.05 2.91 -3.47
N GLN A 17 1.75 4.04 -3.37
CA GLN A 17 2.94 4.13 -2.53
C GLN A 17 2.59 3.92 -1.05
N ASN A 18 1.48 4.51 -0.58
CA ASN A 18 1.02 4.37 0.80
C ASN A 18 0.67 2.93 1.16
N LEU A 19 0.05 2.16 0.24
CA LEU A 19 -0.19 0.72 0.42
C LEU A 19 1.11 -0.05 0.64
N LEU A 20 2.13 0.21 -0.19
CA LEU A 20 3.42 -0.46 -0.10
C LEU A 20 4.18 -0.08 1.16
N GLU A 21 4.17 1.20 1.54
CA GLU A 21 4.81 1.67 2.77
C GLU A 21 4.14 1.09 4.02
N GLY A 22 2.80 1.03 4.03
CA GLY A 22 2.02 0.43 5.12
C GLY A 22 2.39 -1.04 5.33
N LEU A 23 2.43 -1.83 4.24
CA LEU A 23 2.88 -3.21 4.29
C LEU A 23 4.33 -3.31 4.79
N ALA A 24 5.25 -2.54 4.21
CA ALA A 24 6.66 -2.60 4.57
C ALA A 24 6.89 -2.29 6.06
N ARG A 25 6.16 -1.31 6.61
CA ARG A 25 6.22 -0.95 8.02
C ARG A 25 5.76 -2.09 8.93
N GLU A 26 4.68 -2.77 8.56
CA GLU A 26 4.13 -3.87 9.37
C GLU A 26 4.97 -5.15 9.24
N VAL A 27 5.59 -5.41 8.09
CA VAL A 27 6.59 -6.49 7.94
C VAL A 27 7.80 -6.25 8.84
N LEU A 28 8.32 -5.01 8.89
CA LEU A 28 9.44 -4.66 9.77
C LEU A 28 9.06 -4.75 11.26
N ARG A 29 7.79 -4.51 11.60
CA ARG A 29 7.27 -4.61 12.97
C ARG A 29 7.11 -6.06 13.43
N GLU A 30 6.44 -6.89 12.63
CA GLU A 30 6.06 -8.25 13.01
C GLU A 30 7.16 -9.29 12.70
N GLN A 31 8.12 -8.94 11.82
CA GLN A 31 9.18 -9.84 11.33
C GLN A 31 8.68 -11.25 10.98
N PRO A 32 7.66 -11.38 10.11
CA PRO A 32 7.06 -12.67 9.78
C PRO A 32 8.03 -13.55 8.99
N THR A 33 7.98 -14.86 9.23
CA THR A 33 8.77 -15.84 8.45
C THR A 33 8.25 -15.98 7.02
N ASP A 34 6.93 -15.87 6.82
CA ASP A 34 6.28 -15.88 5.51
C ASP A 34 5.68 -14.51 5.20
N VAL A 35 6.44 -13.70 4.46
CA VAL A 35 6.04 -12.34 4.06
C VAL A 35 4.85 -12.36 3.10
N VAL A 36 4.72 -13.38 2.25
CA VAL A 36 3.65 -13.43 1.24
C VAL A 36 2.31 -13.72 1.92
N ALA A 37 2.28 -14.71 2.82
CA ALA A 37 1.09 -15.01 3.61
C ALA A 37 0.69 -13.81 4.50
N PHE A 38 1.68 -13.17 5.14
CA PHE A 38 1.45 -11.97 5.93
C PHE A 38 0.85 -10.83 5.11
N ALA A 39 1.39 -10.55 3.91
CA ALA A 39 0.90 -9.50 3.04
C ALA A 39 -0.55 -9.75 2.60
N ALA A 40 -0.89 -11.00 2.25
CA ALA A 40 -2.26 -11.36 1.90
C ALA A 40 -3.24 -11.09 3.06
N GLN A 41 -2.87 -11.49 4.27
CA GLN A 41 -3.67 -11.23 5.47
C GLN A 41 -3.78 -9.73 5.79
N TYR A 42 -2.68 -8.99 5.66
CA TYR A 42 -2.65 -7.54 5.88
C TYR A 42 -3.60 -6.80 4.95
N PHE A 43 -3.52 -7.07 3.64
CA PHE A 43 -4.42 -6.42 2.67
C PHE A 43 -5.87 -6.85 2.84
N GLN A 44 -6.14 -8.09 3.25
CA GLN A 44 -7.50 -8.51 3.55
C GLN A 44 -8.10 -7.75 4.73
N ARG A 45 -7.33 -7.54 5.81
CA ARG A 45 -7.77 -6.72 6.95
C ARG A 45 -8.05 -5.27 6.54
N LEU A 46 -7.22 -4.68 5.68
CA LEU A 46 -7.44 -3.33 5.15
C LEU A 46 -8.74 -3.26 4.32
N LEU A 47 -9.02 -4.30 3.52
CA LEU A 47 -10.26 -4.37 2.74
C LEU A 47 -11.49 -4.47 3.66
N GLU A 48 -11.45 -5.35 4.65
CA GLU A 48 -12.53 -5.51 5.65
C GLU A 48 -12.78 -4.20 6.41
N GLN A 49 -11.73 -3.48 6.80
CA GLN A 49 -11.83 -2.18 7.45
C GLN A 49 -12.50 -1.13 6.54
N ARG A 50 -12.11 -1.09 5.26
CA ARG A 50 -12.74 -0.20 4.27
C ARG A 50 -14.23 -0.52 4.11
N GLU A 51 -14.59 -1.79 4.02
CA GLU A 51 -16.00 -2.22 3.90
C GLU A 51 -16.81 -1.94 5.16
N ALA A 52 -16.18 -2.02 6.34
CA ALA A 52 -16.80 -1.67 7.62
C ALA A 52 -16.97 -0.14 7.83
N GLY A 53 -16.56 0.69 6.87
CA GLY A 53 -16.65 2.16 6.97
C GLY A 53 -15.61 2.77 7.90
N ALA A 54 -14.55 2.04 8.24
CA ALA A 54 -13.42 2.60 8.96
C ALA A 54 -12.65 3.57 8.05
N LEU A 55 -11.94 4.52 8.68
CA LEU A 55 -11.08 5.46 7.97
C LEU A 55 -10.04 4.67 7.15
N ASP A 56 -10.09 4.77 5.83
CA ASP A 56 -9.11 4.13 4.96
C ASP A 56 -7.82 4.97 4.93
N PRO A 57 -6.72 4.52 5.57
CA PRO A 57 -5.46 5.26 5.59
C PRO A 57 -4.86 5.42 4.19
N VAL A 58 -5.21 4.55 3.24
CA VAL A 58 -4.76 4.63 1.85
C VAL A 58 -5.50 5.74 1.12
N ALA A 59 -6.81 5.85 1.31
CA ALA A 59 -7.61 6.92 0.73
C ALA A 59 -7.17 8.30 1.26
N TRP A 60 -6.86 8.40 2.56
CA TRP A 60 -6.27 9.61 3.14
C TRP A 60 -4.90 9.94 2.56
N GLY A 61 -4.06 8.93 2.38
CA GLY A 61 -2.78 9.07 1.71
C GLY A 61 -2.91 9.60 0.30
N ALA A 62 -3.80 9.00 -0.49
CA ALA A 62 -4.06 9.37 -1.88
C ALA A 62 -4.57 10.81 -2.03
N LEU A 63 -5.37 11.30 -1.08
CA LEU A 63 -5.87 12.69 -1.07
C LEU A 63 -4.75 13.73 -0.85
N LEU A 64 -3.62 13.33 -0.24
CA LEU A 64 -2.49 14.22 0.04
C LEU A 64 -1.43 14.23 -1.08
N GLU A 65 -1.60 13.38 -2.09
CA GLU A 65 -0.68 13.28 -3.25
C GLU A 65 -1.03 14.25 -4.41
N ASP A 66 -2.14 14.98 -4.32
CA ASP A 66 -2.57 16.06 -5.24
C ASP A 66 -2.15 17.45 -4.72
#